data_AF-A0A7S0BMP8-F1
#
_entry.id   AF-A0A7S0BMP8-F1
#
_cell.length_a   1.000
_cell.length_b   1.000
_cell.length_c   1.000
_cell.angle_alpha   90.00
_cell.angle_beta   90.00
_cell.angle_gamma   90.00
#
_symmetry.space_group_name_H-M   'P 1'
#
loop_
_entity.id
_entity.type
_entity.pdbx_description
1 polymer ?
#
loop_
_entity_poly.entity_id
_entity_poly.type
_entity_poly.pdbx_seq_one_letter_code
_entity_poly.pdbx_strand_id
1 'polypeptide(L)'
;GSDVKLCGSWANWVPIQMYYEGEGLWTVLTAVPLGEHEFRFIVDGEWKVSTHHPTVGDDLDDTLNNYRKIVRPPPPVEKPEKPKGRDWDTVKRRRCVLM
;
A
#
# COMPACT_ATOMS: atom_id res chain seq x y z
N GLY A 1 -2.67 -4.69 21.31
CA GLY A 1 -3.83 -4.09 21.95
C GLY A 1 -5.02 -5.01 21.83
N SER A 2 -6.04 -4.73 22.62
CA SER A 2 -7.36 -5.37 22.57
C SER A 2 -8.37 -4.55 21.78
N ASP A 3 -8.09 -3.27 21.52
CA ASP A 3 -8.94 -2.38 20.72
C ASP A 3 -8.08 -1.52 19.78
N VAL A 4 -8.40 -1.57 18.48
CA VAL A 4 -7.69 -0.82 17.44
C VAL A 4 -8.69 -0.12 16.52
N LYS A 5 -8.50 1.19 16.34
CA LYS A 5 -9.29 2.02 15.42
C LYS A 5 -8.38 2.75 14.43
N LEU A 6 -8.87 2.93 13.21
CA LEU A 6 -8.25 3.75 12.17
C LEU A 6 -8.95 5.11 12.11
N CYS A 7 -8.19 6.20 12.19
CA CYS A 7 -8.71 7.55 11.95
C CYS A 7 -7.95 8.14 10.77
N GLY A 8 -8.67 8.66 9.78
CA GLY A 8 -8.06 9.21 8.58
C GLY A 8 -8.77 10.45 8.08
N SER A 9 -8.03 11.24 7.31
CA SER A 9 -8.52 12.47 6.66
C SER A 9 -9.79 12.26 5.83
N TRP A 10 -9.93 11.12 5.15
CA TRP A 10 -11.12 10.78 4.34
C TRP A 10 -12.39 10.53 5.17
N ALA A 11 -12.25 10.29 6.47
CA ALA A 11 -13.35 10.04 7.40
C ALA A 11 -13.50 11.18 8.42
N ASN A 12 -12.96 12.37 8.14
CA ASN A 12 -12.93 13.50 9.07
C ASN A 12 -12.36 13.12 10.44
N TRP A 13 -11.38 12.20 10.47
CA TRP A 13 -10.78 11.67 11.70
C TRP A 13 -11.77 10.99 12.66
N VAL A 14 -12.98 10.67 12.20
CA VAL A 14 -13.93 9.85 12.95
C VAL A 14 -13.36 8.42 13.06
N PRO A 15 -13.24 7.82 14.26
CA PRO A 15 -12.66 6.51 14.42
C PRO A 15 -13.46 5.41 13.71
N ILE A 16 -12.76 4.59 12.92
CA ILE A 16 -13.29 3.40 12.26
C ILE A 16 -12.74 2.17 12.98
N GLN A 17 -13.62 1.32 13.50
CA GLN A 17 -13.22 0.10 14.20
C GLN A 17 -12.49 -0.88 13.26
N MET A 18 -11.35 -1.40 13.70
CA MET A 18 -10.64 -2.49 13.00
C MET A 18 -11.05 -3.86 13.55
N TYR A 19 -10.96 -4.88 12.71
CA TYR A 19 -11.23 -6.27 13.04
C TYR A 19 -9.92 -7.00 13.32
N TYR A 20 -9.90 -7.78 14.40
CA TYR A 20 -8.77 -8.66 14.72
C TYR A 20 -8.87 -9.94 13.88
N GLU A 21 -7.86 -10.20 13.06
CA GLU A 21 -7.80 -11.41 12.21
C GLU A 21 -7.04 -12.57 12.87
N GLY A 22 -6.47 -12.36 14.06
CA GLY A 22 -5.57 -13.31 14.70
C GLY A 22 -4.11 -12.96 14.50
N GLU A 23 -3.21 -13.61 15.23
CA GLU A 23 -1.75 -13.49 15.08
C GLU A 23 -1.20 -12.05 15.18
N GLY A 24 -1.94 -11.14 15.80
CA GLY A 24 -1.55 -9.73 15.91
C GLY A 24 -1.95 -8.86 14.71
N LEU A 25 -2.67 -9.42 13.73
CA LEU A 25 -3.14 -8.71 12.55
C LEU A 25 -4.49 -8.03 12.81
N TRP A 26 -4.58 -6.78 12.36
CA TRP A 26 -5.77 -5.94 12.41
C TRP A 26 -6.08 -5.42 11.02
N THR A 27 -7.34 -5.52 10.60
CA THR A 27 -7.76 -5.10 9.26
C THR A 27 -9.01 -4.23 9.28
N VAL A 28 -9.16 -3.42 8.25
CA VAL A 28 -10.34 -2.59 8.02
C VAL A 28 -10.49 -2.36 6.53
N LEU A 29 -11.73 -2.43 6.05
CA LEU A 29 -12.09 -2.08 4.69
C LEU A 29 -12.81 -0.73 4.71
N THR A 30 -12.20 0.30 4.11
CA THR A 30 -12.79 1.63 3.98
C THR A 30 -12.57 2.17 2.58
N ALA A 31 -13.56 2.87 2.05
CA ALA A 31 -13.40 3.60 0.79
C ALA A 31 -12.53 4.85 1.04
N VAL A 32 -11.40 4.94 0.34
CA VAL A 32 -10.50 6.10 0.39
C VAL A 32 -10.51 6.76 -0.99
N PRO A 33 -10.82 8.06 -1.10
CA PRO A 33 -10.75 8.79 -2.36
C PRO A 33 -9.36 8.77 -3.00
N LEU A 34 -9.29 9.15 -4.28
CA LEU A 34 -8.01 9.43 -4.93
C LEU A 34 -7.40 10.70 -4.33
N GLY A 35 -6.09 10.68 -4.10
CA GLY A 35 -5.38 11.82 -3.54
C GLY A 35 -4.43 11.43 -2.43
N GLU A 36 -4.03 12.43 -1.67
CA GLU A 36 -3.10 12.32 -0.56
C GLU A 36 -3.88 12.30 0.75
N HIS A 37 -3.60 11.31 1.59
CA HIS A 37 -4.36 11.08 2.80
C HIS A 37 -3.46 10.79 3.99
N GLU A 38 -3.68 11.54 5.05
CA GLU A 38 -3.10 11.26 6.37
C GLU A 38 -4.03 10.38 7.19
N PHE A 39 -3.42 9.59 8.08
CA PHE A 39 -4.11 8.73 9.03
C PHE A 39 -3.24 8.39 10.24
N ARG A 40 -3.90 7.98 11.32
CA ARG A 40 -3.27 7.53 12.57
C ARG A 40 -4.15 6.45 13.20
N PHE A 41 -3.56 5.62 14.04
CA PHE A 41 -4.27 4.56 14.75
C PHE A 41 -4.56 4.99 16.18
N ILE A 42 -5.66 4.51 16.73
CA ILE A 42 -5.90 4.50 18.18
C ILE A 42 -5.76 3.06 18.62
N VAL A 43 -4.78 2.76 19.47
CA VAL A 43 -4.53 1.42 20.03
C VAL A 43 -4.72 1.51 21.53
N ASP A 44 -5.75 0.83 22.06
CA ASP A 44 -6.10 0.85 23.48
C ASP A 44 -6.28 2.28 24.05
N GLY A 45 -6.81 3.18 23.23
CA GLY A 45 -7.04 4.59 23.59
C GLY A 45 -5.87 5.54 23.33
N GLU A 46 -4.71 5.03 22.90
CA GLU A 46 -3.53 5.84 22.60
C GLU A 46 -3.35 6.07 21.10
N TRP A 47 -3.01 7.30 20.72
CA TRP A 47 -2.65 7.62 19.34
C TRP A 47 -1.30 7.03 18.96
N LYS A 48 -1.26 6.21 17.89
CA LYS A 48 -0.06 5.55 17.39
C LYS A 48 0.10 5.72 15.89
N VAL A 49 1.34 5.91 15.49
CA VAL A 49 1.78 5.91 14.09
C VAL A 49 2.39 4.54 13.81
N SER A 50 2.03 3.93 12.69
CA SER A 50 2.59 2.65 12.27
C SER A 50 3.98 2.84 11.68
N THR A 51 4.91 1.96 12.03
CA THR A 51 6.26 1.89 11.44
C THR A 51 6.28 1.26 10.05
N HIS A 52 5.16 0.67 9.61
CA HIS A 52 5.02 0.03 8.30
C HIS A 52 4.51 0.96 7.19
N HIS A 53 4.19 2.21 7.54
CA HIS A 53 3.71 3.20 6.60
C HIS A 53 4.59 4.45 6.64
N PRO A 54 4.77 5.15 5.50
CA PRO A 54 5.42 6.46 5.49
C PRO A 54 4.74 7.41 6.46
N THR A 55 5.49 8.36 6.98
CA THR A 55 5.01 9.39 7.91
C THR A 55 5.17 10.79 7.34
N VAL A 56 4.40 11.73 7.88
CA VAL A 56 4.46 13.16 7.60
C VAL A 56 4.20 13.93 8.90
N GLY A 57 4.76 15.14 9.01
CA GLY A 57 4.66 15.97 10.22
C GLY A 57 5.84 15.78 11.18
N ASP A 58 5.70 16.32 12.38
CA ASP A 58 6.68 16.29 13.48
C ASP A 58 6.04 15.73 14.76
N ASP A 59 6.80 14.90 15.48
CA ASP A 59 6.38 14.29 16.75
C ASP A 59 6.34 15.33 17.88
N LEU A 60 7.21 16.35 17.82
CA LEU A 60 7.29 17.41 18.83
C LEU A 60 6.03 18.28 18.89
N ASP A 61 5.35 18.42 17.76
CA ASP A 61 4.14 19.24 17.61
C ASP A 61 2.85 18.40 17.61
N ASP A 62 2.94 17.09 17.91
CA ASP A 62 1.84 16.11 17.82
C ASP A 62 1.14 16.12 16.44
N THR A 63 1.89 16.43 15.39
CA THR A 63 1.41 16.43 14.00
C THR A 63 1.84 15.18 13.23
N LEU A 64 2.62 14.30 13.86
CA LEU A 64 3.12 13.09 13.23
C LEU A 64 1.98 12.12 12.89
N ASN A 65 1.77 11.92 11.59
CA ASN A 65 0.77 11.01 11.04
C ASN A 65 1.42 10.03 10.07
N ASN A 66 0.75 8.90 9.80
CA ASN A 66 1.04 8.13 8.60
C ASN A 66 0.42 8.80 7.38
N TYR A 67 1.01 8.56 6.21
CA TYR A 67 0.59 9.13 4.95
C TYR A 67 0.47 8.07 3.85
N ARG A 68 -0.53 8.23 2.97
CA ARG A 68 -0.69 7.39 1.77
C ARG A 68 -1.26 8.19 0.61
N LYS A 69 -0.69 7.97 -0.58
CA LYS A 69 -1.19 8.51 -1.85
C LYS A 69 -1.95 7.45 -2.63
N ILE A 70 -3.25 7.65 -2.80
CA ILE A 70 -4.13 6.80 -3.59
C ILE A 70 -4.19 7.35 -5.01
N VAL A 71 -3.54 6.65 -5.94
CA VAL A 71 -3.56 6.98 -7.37
C VAL A 71 -4.36 5.94 -8.13
N ARG A 72 -4.93 6.33 -9.27
CA ARG A 72 -5.46 5.34 -10.21
C ARG A 72 -4.31 4.43 -10.64
N PRO A 73 -4.52 3.10 -10.67
CA PRO A 73 -3.53 2.24 -11.30
C PRO A 73 -3.33 2.71 -12.74
N PRO A 74 -2.11 2.66 -13.27
CA PRO A 74 -1.90 2.89 -14.69
C PRO A 74 -2.81 1.92 -15.47
N PRO A 75 -3.36 2.34 -16.62
CA PRO A 75 -4.03 1.40 -17.50
C PRO A 75 -3.08 0.20 -17.73
N PRO A 76 -3.62 -1.03 -17.82
CA PRO A 76 -2.78 -2.19 -18.10
C PRO A 76 -1.88 -1.87 -19.28
N VAL A 77 -0.57 -1.87 -19.06
CA VAL A 77 0.39 -1.70 -20.15
C VAL A 77 0.08 -2.82 -21.13
N GLU A 78 -0.38 -2.49 -22.33
CA GLU A 78 -0.60 -3.47 -23.38
C GLU A 78 0.68 -4.29 -23.49
N LYS A 79 0.57 -5.60 -23.21
CA LYS A 79 1.74 -6.49 -23.26
C LYS A 79 2.35 -6.31 -24.65
N PRO A 80 3.68 -6.10 -24.77
CA PRO A 80 4.29 -6.00 -26.09
C PRO A 80 3.86 -7.21 -26.89
N GLU A 81 3.16 -6.97 -28.01
CA GLU A 81 2.72 -8.05 -28.88
C GLU A 81 3.95 -8.88 -29.24
N LYS A 82 3.89 -10.20 -29.01
CA LYS A 82 4.96 -11.08 -29.46
C LYS A 82 5.17 -10.80 -30.96
N PRO A 83 6.39 -10.51 -31.41
CA PRO A 83 6.63 -10.24 -32.82
C PRO A 83 6.05 -11.40 -33.65
N LYS A 84 5.03 -11.13 -34.45
CA LYS A 84 4.45 -12.12 -35.36
C LYS A 84 5.53 -12.48 -36.37
N GLY A 85 5.90 -13.76 -36.41
CA GLY A 85 6.85 -14.28 -37.41
C GLY A 85 8.31 -14.39 -36.99
N ARG A 86 8.63 -14.43 -35.68
CA ARG A 86 9.95 -14.89 -35.23
C ARG A 86 9.85 -16.32 -34.70
N ASP A 87 10.33 -17.28 -35.49
CA ASP A 87 10.55 -18.65 -35.03
C ASP A 87 11.67 -18.65 -33.96
N TRP A 88 11.29 -18.96 -32.72
CA TRP A 88 12.20 -19.02 -31.58
C TRP A 88 12.95 -20.36 -31.47
N ASP A 89 12.59 -21.37 -32.27
CA ASP A 89 13.32 -22.63 -32.36
C ASP A 89 14.60 -22.50 -33.19
N THR A 90 14.63 -21.57 -34.15
CA THR A 90 15.84 -21.24 -34.91
C THR A 90 16.89 -20.49 -34.07
N VAL A 91 16.47 -19.69 -33.08
CA VAL A 91 17.38 -18.86 -32.26
C VAL A 91 18.15 -19.70 -31.22
N LYS A 92 17.53 -20.74 -30.65
CA LYS A 92 18.19 -21.60 -29.64
C LYS A 92 19.32 -22.46 -30.19
N ARG A 93 19.46 -22.58 -31.52
CA ARG A 93 20.51 -23.41 -32.16
C ARG A 93 21.81 -22.67 -32.47
N ARG A 94 21.93 -21.37 -32.17
CA ARG A 94 23.13 -20.59 -32.50
C ARG A 94 23.66 -19.80 -31.30
N ARG A 95 24.16 -20.53 -30.29
CA ARG A 95 25.40 -20.21 -29.55
C ARG A 95 25.62 -21.23 -28.43
N CYS A 96 26.26 -22.32 -28.80
CA CYS A 96 27.16 -23.05 -27.92
C CYS A 96 28.39 -23.31 -28.78
N VAL A 97 29.49 -22.56 -28.55
CA VAL A 97 30.92 -22.92 -28.67
C VAL A 97 31.71 -21.63 -28.32
N LEU A 98 32.45 -21.68 -27.22
CA LEU A 98 33.91 -21.46 -27.09
C LEU A 98 34.23 -21.64 -25.58
N MET A 99 34.94 -22.71 -25.20
CA MET A 99 36.41 -22.80 -24.99
C MET A 99 36.90 -21.86 -23.90
#